data_AF-A0A923IEM3-F1
#
_entry.id   AF-A0A923IEM3-F1
#
_cell.length_a   1.000
_cell.length_b   1.000
_cell.length_c   1.000
_cell.angle_alpha   90.00
_cell.angle_beta   90.00
_cell.angle_gamma   90.00
#
_symmetry.space_group_name_H-M   'P 1'
#
loop_
_entity.id
_entity.type
_entity.pdbx_description
1 polymer ?
#
loop_
_entity_poly.entity_id
_entity_poly.type
_entity_poly.pdbx_seq_one_letter_code
_entity_poly.pdbx_strand_id
1 'polypeptide(L)'
;MIRPFGGDNWVLRTKADYNIKWQGTGAQYQVMYIAFGAGNGNYLRINRGTDQWYNANVLTAELVVNGQAVASNNNLRAPGDVVVNDWLRQPYWYEITRNGQCVTLRYSIDGTNYLTAFSAALPTGVTPAQRVIIDGNVWTTAGSYVDWDYIYVDPTLVPLRGDLNGDGVVNLADAILALKVAAGKDSNDIRMDFAACGADLNCDGRIDTAEVMYILQDMAGLRPQLPFQGKTCRNRLR
;
A
#
# COMPACT_ATOMS: atom_id res chain seq x y z
N MET A 1 -20.10 -3.99 2.99
CA MET A 1 -19.89 -3.31 4.31
C MET A 1 -19.24 -1.95 4.07
N ILE A 2 -19.58 -0.90 4.85
CA ILE A 2 -18.88 0.40 4.83
C ILE A 2 -18.49 0.78 6.26
N ARG A 3 -17.22 1.08 6.51
CA ARG A 3 -16.71 1.50 7.83
C ARG A 3 -15.83 2.75 7.71
N PRO A 4 -16.23 3.88 8.32
CA PRO A 4 -15.40 5.08 8.32
C PRO A 4 -14.28 4.99 9.36
N PHE A 5 -13.16 5.64 9.07
CA PHE A 5 -12.08 5.90 10.03
C PHE A 5 -11.36 7.21 9.66
N GLY A 6 -10.59 7.75 10.60
CA GLY A 6 -9.91 9.03 10.46
C GLY A 6 -8.39 8.90 10.47
N GLY A 7 -7.72 9.99 10.10
CA GLY A 7 -6.27 10.08 10.08
C GLY A 7 -5.70 9.98 8.68
N ASP A 8 -4.58 10.67 8.49
CA ASP A 8 -3.74 10.60 7.31
C ASP A 8 -2.47 9.78 7.55
N ASN A 9 -2.34 9.18 8.73
CA ASN A 9 -1.19 8.42 9.19
C ASN A 9 -1.70 7.14 9.89
N TRP A 10 -1.61 6.00 9.21
CA TRP A 10 -1.97 4.68 9.76
C TRP A 10 -1.49 3.52 8.87
N VAL A 11 -1.53 2.33 9.43
CA VAL A 11 -1.39 1.05 8.71
C VAL A 11 -2.66 0.24 8.88
N LEU A 12 -3.27 -0.18 7.78
CA LEU A 12 -4.39 -1.10 7.74
C LEU A 12 -3.86 -2.49 7.40
N ARG A 13 -4.22 -3.49 8.19
CA ARG A 13 -3.92 -4.89 7.90
C ARG A 13 -5.20 -5.69 7.80
N THR A 14 -5.22 -6.62 6.86
CA THR A 14 -6.33 -7.54 6.67
C THR A 14 -5.85 -8.85 6.05
N LYS A 15 -6.63 -9.92 6.26
CA LYS A 15 -6.48 -11.20 5.60
C LYS A 15 -7.78 -11.52 4.88
N ALA A 16 -7.66 -11.91 3.62
CA ALA A 16 -8.78 -12.30 2.76
C ALA A 16 -8.63 -13.77 2.36
N ASP A 17 -9.54 -14.61 2.84
CA ASP A 17 -9.64 -16.00 2.42
C ASP A 17 -10.64 -16.10 1.25
N TYR A 18 -10.11 -16.00 0.02
CA TYR A 18 -10.96 -16.03 -1.17
C TYR A 18 -11.43 -17.45 -1.46
N ASN A 19 -12.72 -17.57 -1.78
CA ASN A 19 -13.37 -18.80 -2.22
C ASN A 19 -14.15 -18.49 -3.49
N ILE A 20 -13.48 -18.55 -4.65
CA ILE A 20 -14.06 -18.13 -5.93
C ILE A 20 -14.39 -19.36 -6.78
N LYS A 21 -15.63 -19.46 -7.24
CA LYS A 21 -16.10 -20.53 -8.11
C LYS A 21 -15.64 -20.30 -9.54
N TRP A 22 -15.03 -21.31 -10.15
CA TRP A 22 -14.48 -21.27 -11.51
C TRP A 22 -15.50 -21.70 -12.57
N GLN A 23 -15.99 -22.95 -12.52
CA GLN A 23 -16.84 -23.52 -13.56
C GLN A 23 -18.31 -23.12 -13.49
N GLY A 24 -18.91 -22.91 -14.65
CA GLY A 24 -20.34 -22.61 -14.84
C GLY A 24 -20.70 -21.17 -14.52
N THR A 25 -19.73 -20.25 -14.55
CA THR A 25 -19.89 -18.90 -13.98
C THR A 25 -19.56 -17.80 -14.99
N GLY A 26 -20.36 -16.74 -14.99
CA GLY A 26 -19.98 -15.48 -15.62
C GLY A 26 -18.99 -14.71 -14.75
N ALA A 27 -18.71 -13.46 -15.10
CA ALA A 27 -17.84 -12.60 -14.31
C ALA A 27 -18.30 -12.49 -12.84
N GLN A 28 -17.35 -12.75 -11.92
CA GLN A 28 -17.52 -12.65 -10.47
C GLN A 28 -16.34 -11.91 -9.87
N TYR A 29 -16.62 -10.87 -9.09
CA TYR A 29 -15.62 -10.00 -8.49
C TYR A 29 -15.92 -9.76 -7.01
N GLN A 30 -14.90 -9.91 -6.19
CA GLN A 30 -14.86 -9.51 -4.79
C GLN A 30 -13.89 -8.33 -4.69
N VAL A 31 -14.35 -7.24 -4.08
CA VAL A 31 -13.63 -5.97 -4.12
C VAL A 31 -13.53 -5.37 -2.73
N MET A 32 -12.32 -4.94 -2.37
CA MET A 32 -12.11 -4.03 -1.25
C MET A 32 -11.72 -2.66 -1.80
N TYR A 33 -12.37 -1.62 -1.29
CA TYR A 33 -11.98 -0.24 -1.49
C TYR A 33 -11.54 0.40 -0.19
N ILE A 34 -10.57 1.31 -0.29
CA ILE A 34 -10.31 2.33 0.72
C ILE A 34 -10.52 3.67 0.02
N ALA A 35 -11.63 4.33 0.32
CA ALA A 35 -11.92 5.66 -0.21
C ALA A 35 -11.19 6.71 0.64
N PHE A 36 -10.50 7.64 -0.01
CA PHE A 36 -9.70 8.68 0.62
C PHE A 36 -10.36 10.05 0.47
N GLY A 37 -10.51 10.74 1.60
CA GLY A 37 -11.18 12.03 1.69
C GLY A 37 -12.70 11.90 1.78
N ALA A 38 -13.38 13.04 1.80
CA ALA A 38 -14.84 13.10 1.86
C ALA A 38 -15.54 12.71 0.53
N GLY A 39 -14.81 12.74 -0.59
CA GLY A 39 -15.32 12.38 -1.92
C GLY A 39 -15.15 10.90 -2.28
N ASN A 40 -15.54 10.54 -3.51
CA ASN A 40 -15.41 9.19 -4.05
C ASN A 40 -14.36 9.09 -5.20
N GLY A 41 -13.70 10.20 -5.55
CA GLY A 41 -12.78 10.24 -6.69
C GLY A 41 -11.39 9.66 -6.42
N ASN A 42 -11.02 9.50 -5.15
CA ASN A 42 -9.73 8.95 -4.74
C ASN A 42 -9.95 7.68 -3.93
N TYR A 43 -9.42 6.56 -4.40
CA TYR A 43 -9.56 5.29 -3.68
C TYR A 43 -8.43 4.33 -4.05
N LEU A 44 -8.09 3.46 -3.11
CA LEU A 44 -7.37 2.23 -3.39
C LEU A 44 -8.40 1.13 -3.62
N ARG A 45 -8.20 0.30 -4.65
CA ARG A 45 -9.04 -0.85 -4.97
C ARG A 45 -8.18 -2.10 -5.02
N ILE A 46 -8.63 -3.17 -4.37
CA ILE A 46 -8.13 -4.54 -4.56
C ILE A 46 -9.28 -5.36 -5.12
N ASN A 47 -9.06 -5.97 -6.28
CA ASN A 47 -10.07 -6.71 -7.02
C ASN A 47 -9.61 -8.16 -7.21
N ARG A 48 -10.39 -9.11 -6.66
CA ARG A 48 -10.23 -10.54 -6.93
C ARG A 48 -11.43 -11.01 -7.73
N GLY A 49 -11.21 -11.61 -8.89
CA GLY A 49 -12.32 -12.16 -9.65
C GLY A 49 -11.95 -13.20 -10.68
N THR A 50 -12.98 -13.79 -11.25
CA THR A 50 -12.89 -14.75 -12.35
C THR A 50 -13.92 -14.42 -13.42
N ASP A 51 -13.58 -14.76 -14.65
CA ASP A 51 -14.55 -14.83 -15.74
C ASP A 51 -14.21 -16.05 -16.59
N GLN A 52 -15.01 -17.11 -16.47
CA GLN A 52 -14.75 -18.36 -17.18
C GLN A 52 -14.85 -18.18 -18.70
N TRP A 53 -15.73 -17.29 -19.17
CA TRP A 53 -15.94 -17.06 -20.60
C TRP A 53 -14.66 -16.55 -21.27
N TYR A 54 -13.87 -15.77 -20.54
CA TYR A 54 -12.58 -15.25 -20.98
C TYR A 54 -11.38 -16.00 -20.38
N ASN A 55 -11.61 -17.14 -19.71
CA ASN A 55 -10.58 -17.88 -19.00
C ASN A 55 -9.75 -16.99 -18.04
N ALA A 56 -10.40 -15.99 -17.44
CA ALA A 56 -9.76 -14.97 -16.64
C ALA A 56 -9.76 -15.36 -15.16
N ASN A 57 -8.59 -15.32 -14.54
CA ASN A 57 -8.42 -15.45 -13.10
C ASN A 57 -7.54 -14.29 -12.63
N VAL A 58 -8.15 -13.26 -12.04
CA VAL A 58 -7.48 -11.98 -11.77
C VAL A 58 -7.41 -11.69 -10.28
N LEU A 59 -6.27 -11.17 -9.85
CA LEU A 59 -6.09 -10.44 -8.61
C LEU A 59 -5.29 -9.19 -8.94
N THR A 60 -5.93 -8.04 -8.87
CA THR A 60 -5.34 -6.75 -9.21
C THR A 60 -5.51 -5.76 -8.07
N ALA A 61 -4.64 -4.77 -8.02
CA ALA A 61 -4.80 -3.64 -7.14
C ALA A 61 -4.39 -2.35 -7.84
N GLU A 62 -5.03 -1.25 -7.47
CA GLU A 62 -4.74 0.07 -8.01
C GLU A 62 -5.02 1.18 -6.99
N LEU A 63 -4.28 2.29 -7.14
CA LEU A 63 -4.62 3.56 -6.55
C LEU A 63 -5.19 4.45 -7.65
N VAL A 64 -6.43 4.91 -7.45
CA VAL A 64 -7.14 5.82 -8.34
C VAL A 64 -7.19 7.19 -7.71
N VAL A 65 -6.82 8.21 -8.50
CA VAL A 65 -6.88 9.62 -8.13
C VAL A 65 -7.68 10.37 -9.18
N ASN A 66 -8.73 11.08 -8.73
CA ASN A 66 -9.67 11.79 -9.60
C ASN A 66 -10.17 10.94 -10.78
N GLY A 67 -10.44 9.65 -10.52
CA GLY A 67 -10.92 8.71 -11.53
C GLY A 67 -9.86 8.15 -12.50
N GLN A 68 -8.57 8.44 -12.29
CA GLN A 68 -7.47 7.88 -13.09
C GLN A 68 -6.57 6.99 -12.23
N ALA A 69 -6.20 5.81 -12.73
CA ALA A 69 -5.23 4.94 -12.06
C ALA A 69 -3.83 5.58 -12.11
N VAL A 70 -3.28 5.91 -10.94
CA VAL A 70 -1.94 6.50 -10.80
C VAL A 70 -0.89 5.46 -10.38
N ALA A 71 -1.33 4.33 -9.85
CA ALA A 71 -0.52 3.15 -9.64
C ALA A 71 -1.39 1.90 -9.76
N SER A 72 -0.83 0.82 -10.29
CA SER A 72 -1.54 -0.45 -10.45
C SER A 72 -0.57 -1.62 -10.47
N ASN A 73 -1.01 -2.76 -9.97
CA ASN A 73 -0.34 -4.02 -10.12
C ASN A 73 -1.39 -5.10 -10.45
N ASN A 74 -1.12 -5.87 -11.51
CA ASN A 74 -2.03 -6.91 -12.01
C ASN A 74 -1.51 -8.33 -11.76
N ASN A 75 -0.35 -8.46 -11.10
CA ASN A 75 0.39 -9.70 -10.91
C ASN A 75 0.53 -10.05 -9.43
N LEU A 76 -0.53 -9.89 -8.63
CA LEU A 76 -0.49 -10.19 -7.19
C LEU A 76 -0.76 -11.67 -6.87
N ARG A 77 -1.14 -12.48 -7.86
CA ARG A 77 -1.57 -13.86 -7.61
C ARG A 77 -0.43 -14.74 -7.14
N ALA A 78 -0.71 -15.56 -6.13
CA ALA A 78 0.16 -16.64 -5.73
C ALA A 78 0.27 -17.69 -6.85
N PRO A 79 1.43 -18.35 -7.03
CA PRO A 79 1.54 -19.51 -7.92
C PRO A 79 0.56 -20.64 -7.57
N GLY A 80 0.16 -20.75 -6.30
CA GLY A 80 -0.82 -21.73 -5.81
C GLY A 80 -2.29 -21.37 -6.02
N ASP A 81 -2.60 -20.18 -6.56
CA ASP A 81 -3.98 -19.74 -6.85
C ASP A 81 -4.50 -20.42 -8.14
N VAL A 82 -4.68 -21.74 -8.06
CA VAL A 82 -5.07 -22.64 -9.15
C VAL A 82 -6.44 -23.28 -8.87
N VAL A 83 -7.11 -23.71 -9.94
CA VAL A 83 -8.44 -24.32 -9.83
C VAL A 83 -8.31 -25.73 -9.28
N VAL A 84 -8.98 -26.01 -8.17
CA VAL A 84 -9.10 -27.35 -7.56
C VAL A 84 -10.58 -27.62 -7.30
N ASN A 85 -11.12 -28.70 -7.88
CA ASN A 85 -12.54 -29.06 -7.76
C ASN A 85 -13.49 -27.87 -8.07
N ASP A 86 -13.18 -27.12 -9.13
CA ASP A 86 -13.89 -25.91 -9.58
C ASP A 86 -13.81 -24.70 -8.66
N TRP A 87 -12.91 -24.69 -7.69
CA TRP A 87 -12.73 -23.58 -6.77
C TRP A 87 -11.29 -23.05 -6.83
N LEU A 88 -11.18 -21.74 -6.73
CA LEU A 88 -9.94 -21.03 -6.44
C LEU A 88 -10.00 -20.63 -4.96
N ARG A 89 -9.14 -21.25 -4.16
CA ARG A 89 -9.07 -21.05 -2.71
C ARG A 89 -7.68 -20.65 -2.32
N GLN A 90 -7.47 -19.35 -2.14
CA GLN A 90 -6.16 -18.82 -1.82
C GLN A 90 -6.30 -17.66 -0.83
N PRO A 91 -5.68 -17.75 0.35
CA PRO A 91 -5.56 -16.61 1.25
C PRO A 91 -4.54 -15.59 0.74
N TYR A 92 -4.83 -14.33 1.01
CA TYR A 92 -3.87 -13.23 0.85
C TYR A 92 -3.95 -12.31 2.07
N TRP A 93 -2.80 -11.76 2.44
CA TRP A 93 -2.70 -10.72 3.45
C TRP A 93 -2.37 -9.41 2.77
N TYR A 94 -3.02 -8.33 3.20
CA TYR A 94 -2.77 -6.99 2.70
C TYR A 94 -2.35 -6.07 3.84
N GLU A 95 -1.34 -5.26 3.58
CA GLU A 95 -0.90 -4.16 4.43
C GLU A 95 -0.99 -2.89 3.59
N ILE A 96 -1.88 -1.97 3.97
CA ILE A 96 -2.03 -0.66 3.35
C ILE A 96 -1.54 0.38 4.33
N THR A 97 -0.51 1.11 3.97
CA THR A 97 -0.02 2.23 4.77
C THR A 97 -0.47 3.52 4.12
N ARG A 98 -1.03 4.44 4.92
CA ARG A 98 -1.11 5.84 4.54
C ARG A 98 -0.22 6.66 5.45
N ASN A 99 0.62 7.47 4.83
CA ASN A 99 1.49 8.44 5.50
C ASN A 99 1.31 9.78 4.79
N GLY A 100 0.51 10.69 5.36
CA GLY A 100 0.01 11.89 4.69
C GLY A 100 -0.75 11.59 3.40
N GLN A 101 -0.15 11.91 2.24
CA GLN A 101 -0.67 11.52 0.93
C GLN A 101 -0.07 10.22 0.38
N CYS A 102 1.03 9.73 0.94
CA CYS A 102 1.60 8.46 0.50
C CYS A 102 0.61 7.34 0.81
N VAL A 103 0.34 6.50 -0.19
CA VAL A 103 -0.37 5.25 -0.02
C VAL A 103 0.51 4.13 -0.57
N THR A 104 0.88 3.20 0.29
CA THR A 104 1.65 2.01 -0.07
C THR A 104 0.77 0.79 0.14
N LEU A 105 0.71 -0.08 -0.87
CA LEU A 105 0.10 -1.40 -0.76
C LEU A 105 1.20 -2.45 -0.77
N ARG A 106 1.22 -3.28 0.28
CA ARG A 106 1.98 -4.52 0.34
C ARG A 106 1.02 -5.70 0.46
N TYR A 107 1.47 -6.85 -0.03
CA TYR A 107 0.71 -8.08 0.04
C TYR A 107 1.61 -9.26 0.38
N SER A 108 1.03 -10.30 0.96
CA SER A 108 1.71 -11.55 1.27
C SER A 108 0.80 -12.72 0.91
N ILE A 109 1.43 -13.84 0.56
CA ILE A 109 0.78 -15.12 0.24
C ILE A 109 1.00 -16.18 1.33
N ASP A 110 1.81 -15.87 2.35
CA ASP A 110 2.17 -16.74 3.47
C ASP A 110 1.93 -16.09 4.85
N GLY A 111 1.48 -14.83 4.87
CA GLY A 111 1.22 -14.05 6.07
C GLY A 111 2.46 -13.50 6.78
N THR A 112 3.67 -13.75 6.27
CA THR A 112 4.93 -13.33 6.91
C THR A 112 5.82 -12.53 5.97
N ASN A 113 5.95 -12.93 4.71
CA ASN A 113 6.78 -12.25 3.71
C ASN A 113 5.92 -11.32 2.85
N TYR A 114 6.10 -10.01 3.06
CA TYR A 114 5.33 -8.98 2.36
C TYR A 114 6.11 -8.35 1.20
N LEU A 115 5.52 -8.42 0.01
CA LEU A 115 6.00 -7.77 -1.21
C LEU A 115 5.24 -6.46 -1.43
N THR A 116 5.95 -5.42 -1.88
CA THR A 116 5.31 -4.16 -2.27
C THR A 116 4.63 -4.32 -3.62
N ALA A 117 3.31 -4.10 -3.65
CA ALA A 117 2.53 -4.07 -4.89
C ALA A 117 2.76 -2.75 -5.65
N PHE A 118 2.66 -1.63 -4.92
CA PHE A 118 2.98 -0.28 -5.39
C PHE A 118 3.08 0.69 -4.21
N SER A 119 3.63 1.86 -4.49
CA SER A 119 3.41 3.06 -3.68
C SER A 119 3.22 4.28 -4.57
N ALA A 120 2.25 5.12 -4.21
CA ALA A 120 1.93 6.34 -4.94
C ALA A 120 1.27 7.38 -4.04
N ALA A 121 1.18 8.60 -4.54
CA ALA A 121 0.64 9.73 -3.80
C ALA A 121 -0.81 10.06 -4.15
N LEU A 122 -1.59 10.37 -3.13
CA LEU A 122 -2.85 11.11 -3.22
C LEU A 122 -2.58 12.59 -3.58
N PRO A 123 -3.57 13.29 -4.16
CA PRO A 123 -3.44 14.72 -4.45
C PRO A 123 -3.40 15.55 -3.16
N THR A 124 -2.92 16.79 -3.26
CA THR A 124 -2.95 17.73 -2.14
C THR A 124 -4.39 18.06 -1.73
N GLY A 125 -4.64 18.23 -0.43
CA GLY A 125 -5.95 18.61 0.09
C GLY A 125 -6.91 17.46 0.36
N VAL A 126 -6.49 16.20 0.17
CA VAL A 126 -7.30 15.05 0.62
C VAL A 126 -7.39 15.06 2.14
N THR A 127 -8.62 15.18 2.64
CA THR A 127 -8.89 15.23 4.09
C THR A 127 -8.52 13.91 4.79
N PRO A 128 -8.35 13.93 6.12
CA PRO A 128 -8.11 12.70 6.91
C PRO A 128 -9.29 11.71 6.97
N ALA A 129 -10.46 12.06 6.45
CA ALA A 129 -11.62 11.16 6.40
C ALA A 129 -11.39 9.99 5.43
N GLN A 130 -11.79 8.78 5.84
CA GLN A 130 -11.65 7.56 5.04
C GLN A 130 -12.77 6.57 5.27
N ARG A 131 -12.95 5.66 4.31
CA ARG A 131 -13.91 4.57 4.41
C ARG A 131 -13.35 3.29 3.82
N VAL A 132 -13.37 2.21 4.58
CA VAL A 132 -13.22 0.85 4.03
C VAL A 132 -14.57 0.41 3.50
N ILE A 133 -14.59 -0.11 2.27
CA ILE A 133 -15.79 -0.63 1.63
C ILE A 133 -15.47 -2.03 1.13
N ILE A 134 -16.31 -3.00 1.49
CA ILE A 134 -16.29 -4.35 0.94
C ILE A 134 -17.51 -4.51 0.08
N ASP A 135 -17.29 -4.92 -1.16
CA ASP A 135 -18.30 -5.08 -2.18
C ASP A 135 -18.07 -6.36 -2.98
N GLY A 136 -19.13 -6.83 -3.64
CA GLY A 136 -19.08 -7.99 -4.52
C GLY A 136 -19.98 -7.74 -5.72
N ASN A 137 -19.43 -7.91 -6.92
CA ASN A 137 -20.18 -7.80 -8.17
C ASN A 137 -20.22 -9.16 -8.86
N VAL A 138 -21.41 -9.64 -9.18
CA VAL A 138 -21.62 -10.91 -9.88
C VAL A 138 -22.57 -10.70 -11.04
N TRP A 139 -22.18 -11.18 -12.22
CA TRP A 139 -23.08 -11.24 -13.38
C TRP A 139 -23.91 -12.52 -13.37
N THR A 140 -23.31 -13.63 -12.94
CA THR A 140 -24.01 -14.90 -12.68
C THR A 140 -23.59 -15.40 -11.30
N THR A 141 -24.55 -15.60 -10.40
CA THR A 141 -24.25 -16.06 -9.04
C THR A 141 -23.78 -17.51 -9.08
N ALA A 142 -22.61 -17.77 -8.51
CA ALA A 142 -22.05 -19.12 -8.41
C ALA A 142 -21.54 -19.48 -7.01
N GLY A 143 -21.94 -18.69 -6.00
CA GLY A 143 -21.57 -18.92 -4.60
C GLY A 143 -20.13 -18.53 -4.27
N SER A 144 -19.47 -17.68 -5.07
CA SER A 144 -18.19 -17.10 -4.68
C SER A 144 -18.36 -16.17 -3.49
N TYR A 145 -17.41 -16.23 -2.55
CA TYR A 145 -17.35 -15.33 -1.41
C TYR A 145 -15.90 -15.12 -1.00
N VAL A 146 -15.71 -14.15 -0.13
CA VAL A 146 -14.45 -13.88 0.55
C VAL A 146 -14.75 -13.80 2.04
N ASP A 147 -13.95 -14.50 2.84
CA ASP A 147 -13.95 -14.29 4.28
C ASP A 147 -12.85 -13.29 4.63
N TRP A 148 -13.24 -12.20 5.31
CA TRP A 148 -12.33 -11.16 5.75
C TRP A 148 -12.09 -11.38 7.25
N ASP A 149 -11.05 -12.15 7.56
CA ASP A 149 -10.73 -12.60 8.92
C ASP A 149 -10.66 -11.42 9.90
N TYR A 150 -9.92 -10.37 9.52
CA TYR A 150 -9.87 -9.11 10.25
C TYR A 150 -9.68 -7.93 9.31
N ILE A 151 -10.14 -6.75 9.73
CA ILE A 151 -9.77 -5.45 9.17
C ILE A 151 -9.36 -4.57 10.34
N TYR A 152 -8.06 -4.36 10.48
CA TYR A 152 -7.48 -3.67 11.61
C TYR A 152 -6.74 -2.43 11.12
N VAL A 153 -6.98 -1.28 11.75
CA VAL A 153 -6.31 -0.01 11.43
C VAL A 153 -5.54 0.46 12.65
N ASP A 154 -4.24 0.66 12.47
CA ASP A 154 -3.31 1.10 13.50
C ASP A 154 -2.72 2.47 13.17
N PRO A 155 -3.08 3.54 13.90
CA PRO A 155 -2.50 4.86 13.68
C PRO A 155 -1.07 5.01 14.22
N THR A 156 -0.55 4.06 14.99
CA THR A 156 0.74 4.18 15.69
C THR A 156 1.93 3.60 14.94
N LEU A 157 1.69 2.79 13.90
CA LEU A 157 2.74 2.08 13.13
C LEU A 157 3.20 2.84 11.88
N VAL A 158 3.13 4.16 11.91
CA VAL A 158 3.44 5.00 10.74
C VAL A 158 4.94 5.21 10.68
N PRO A 159 5.59 4.86 9.56
CA PRO A 159 7.04 5.02 9.48
C PRO A 159 7.46 6.48 9.55
N LEU A 160 8.49 6.77 10.35
CA LEU A 160 8.95 8.13 10.58
C LEU A 160 9.72 8.67 9.36
N ARG A 161 9.71 9.99 9.21
CA ARG A 161 10.47 10.65 8.14
C ARG A 161 11.96 10.61 8.49
N GLY A 162 12.78 10.02 7.62
CA GLY A 162 14.20 9.82 7.87
C GLY A 162 14.54 8.49 8.56
N ASP A 163 13.53 7.67 8.88
CA ASP A 163 13.70 6.28 9.33
C ASP A 163 13.83 5.40 8.08
N LEU A 164 15.08 5.06 7.76
CA LEU A 164 15.49 4.35 6.55
C LEU A 164 15.52 2.84 6.74
N ASN A 165 15.67 2.36 7.96
CA ASN A 165 15.65 0.93 8.28
C ASN A 165 14.25 0.42 8.69
N GLY A 166 13.30 1.32 8.93
CA GLY A 166 11.93 1.02 9.32
C GLY A 166 11.77 0.61 10.78
N ASP A 167 12.71 0.94 11.66
CA ASP A 167 12.68 0.56 13.08
C ASP A 167 11.79 1.45 13.96
N GLY A 168 11.21 2.50 13.37
CA GLY A 168 10.33 3.44 14.06
C GLY A 168 11.08 4.51 14.85
N VAL A 169 12.39 4.65 14.68
CA VAL A 169 13.23 5.67 15.29
C VAL A 169 14.06 6.36 14.19
N VAL A 170 14.27 7.67 14.29
CA VAL A 170 15.18 8.40 13.40
C VAL A 170 16.46 8.68 14.17
N ASN A 171 17.57 8.03 13.78
CA ASN A 171 18.83 8.12 14.53
C ASN A 171 20.08 7.95 13.62
N LEU A 172 21.26 7.79 14.24
CA LEU A 172 22.52 7.65 13.50
C LEU A 172 22.59 6.38 12.64
N ALA A 173 21.84 5.32 12.98
CA ALA A 173 21.75 4.12 12.16
C ALA A 173 21.20 4.43 10.77
N ASP A 174 20.17 5.28 10.69
CA ASP A 174 19.62 5.76 9.42
C ASP A 174 20.63 6.60 8.65
N ALA A 175 21.33 7.53 9.34
CA ALA A 175 22.35 8.36 8.71
C ALA A 175 23.51 7.52 8.15
N ILE A 176 23.94 6.50 8.90
CA ILE A 176 24.98 5.56 8.46
C ILE A 176 24.50 4.73 7.26
N LEU A 177 23.24 4.29 7.28
CA LEU A 177 22.63 3.54 6.18
C LEU A 177 22.61 4.38 4.90
N ALA A 178 22.20 5.65 5.01
CA ALA A 178 22.26 6.59 3.89
C ALA A 178 23.68 6.80 3.35
N LEU A 179 24.67 6.98 4.25
CA LEU A 179 26.07 7.13 3.86
C LEU A 179 26.65 5.88 3.18
N LYS A 180 26.29 4.68 3.66
CA LYS A 180 26.70 3.41 3.01
C LYS A 180 26.24 3.36 1.57
N VAL A 181 24.97 3.70 1.32
CA VAL A 181 24.38 3.68 -0.01
C VAL A 181 24.93 4.78 -0.90
N ALA A 182 25.10 5.99 -0.36
CA ALA A 182 25.77 7.09 -1.05
C ALA A 182 27.21 6.72 -1.47
N ALA A 183 27.89 5.90 -0.67
CA ALA A 183 29.23 5.37 -0.95
C ALA A 183 29.23 4.12 -1.85
N GLY A 184 28.09 3.70 -2.39
CA GLY A 184 27.95 2.55 -3.28
C GLY A 184 28.06 1.18 -2.58
N LYS A 185 27.83 1.12 -1.25
CA LYS A 185 27.78 -0.12 -0.48
C LYS A 185 26.35 -0.67 -0.40
N ASP A 186 26.24 -1.94 -0.03
CA ASP A 186 24.98 -2.69 0.01
C ASP A 186 23.85 -1.96 0.76
N SER A 187 22.64 -2.06 0.18
CA SER A 187 21.41 -1.40 0.60
C SER A 187 20.42 -2.35 1.29
N ASN A 188 20.85 -3.53 1.70
CA ASN A 188 19.96 -4.61 2.16
C ASN A 188 19.11 -4.26 3.40
N ASP A 189 19.55 -3.28 4.18
CA ASP A 189 18.85 -2.83 5.39
C ASP A 189 17.91 -1.64 5.12
N ILE A 190 17.83 -1.15 3.88
CA ILE A 190 16.88 -0.10 3.50
C ILE A 190 15.51 -0.70 3.33
N ARG A 191 14.54 -0.11 4.01
CA ARG A 191 13.12 -0.41 3.80
C ARG A 191 12.75 -0.28 2.31
N MET A 192 12.05 -1.28 1.78
CA MET A 192 11.69 -1.36 0.35
C MET A 192 10.81 -0.20 -0.13
N ASP A 193 10.15 0.51 0.78
CA ASP A 193 9.33 1.68 0.49
C ASP A 193 10.15 2.98 0.63
N PHE A 194 11.46 2.94 0.39
CA PHE A 194 12.32 4.12 0.39
C PHE A 194 11.80 5.23 -0.55
N ALA A 195 11.55 4.88 -1.82
CA ALA A 195 11.05 5.79 -2.84
C ALA A 195 9.59 6.25 -2.59
N ALA A 196 8.92 5.66 -1.61
CA ALA A 196 7.51 5.82 -1.32
C ALA A 196 7.29 6.88 -0.23
N CYS A 197 7.46 8.16 -0.60
CA CYS A 197 7.02 9.34 0.15
C CYS A 197 7.19 9.26 1.68
N GLY A 198 8.44 9.33 2.14
CA GLY A 198 8.76 9.49 3.56
C GLY A 198 10.24 9.28 3.91
N ALA A 199 10.92 8.38 3.20
CA ALA A 199 12.34 8.10 3.39
C ALA A 199 13.23 8.83 2.36
N ASP A 200 12.76 9.00 1.11
CA ASP A 200 13.33 9.97 0.17
C ASP A 200 12.91 11.39 0.58
N LEU A 201 13.86 12.16 1.11
CA LEU A 201 13.57 13.39 1.83
C LEU A 201 13.59 14.62 0.94
N ASN A 202 14.39 14.58 -0.13
CA ASN A 202 14.49 15.62 -1.14
C ASN A 202 13.75 15.27 -2.44
N CYS A 203 13.28 14.03 -2.56
CA CYS A 203 12.45 13.51 -3.62
C CYS A 203 13.13 13.38 -4.98
N ASP A 204 14.41 13.05 -4.98
CA ASP A 204 15.20 12.85 -6.19
C ASP A 204 15.30 11.37 -6.62
N GLY A 205 14.64 10.47 -5.87
CA GLY A 205 14.66 9.03 -6.10
C GLY A 205 15.98 8.37 -5.69
N ARG A 206 16.83 9.04 -4.93
CA ARG A 206 18.14 8.57 -4.49
C ARG A 206 18.25 8.61 -2.97
N ILE A 207 19.21 7.84 -2.47
CA ILE A 207 19.68 7.92 -1.09
C ILE A 207 21.06 8.54 -1.16
N ASP A 208 21.17 9.79 -0.75
CA ASP A 208 22.45 10.47 -0.76
C ASP A 208 22.64 11.39 0.45
N THR A 209 23.56 12.35 0.32
CA THR A 209 23.86 13.33 1.34
C THR A 209 22.65 14.15 1.79
N ALA A 210 21.61 14.30 0.97
CA ALA A 210 20.39 14.99 1.34
C ALA A 210 19.64 14.27 2.48
N GLU A 211 19.55 12.94 2.41
CA GLU A 211 18.94 12.12 3.47
C GLU A 211 19.76 12.23 4.76
N VAL A 212 21.09 12.12 4.64
CA VAL A 212 22.03 12.24 5.77
C VAL A 212 21.88 13.60 6.46
N MET A 213 21.87 14.69 5.69
CA MET A 213 21.77 16.04 6.22
C MET A 213 20.46 16.25 6.97
N TYR A 214 19.33 15.75 6.45
CA TYR A 214 18.06 15.83 7.15
C TYR A 214 18.12 15.12 8.50
N ILE A 215 18.58 13.86 8.52
CA ILE A 215 18.62 13.04 9.74
C ILE A 215 19.50 13.72 10.79
N LEU A 216 20.68 14.22 10.40
CA LEU A 216 21.57 14.93 11.32
C LEU A 216 20.98 16.25 11.83
N GLN A 217 20.26 17.00 10.98
CA GLN A 217 19.56 18.22 11.40
C GLN A 217 18.43 17.93 12.40
N ASP A 218 17.71 16.82 12.18
CA ASP A 218 16.64 16.35 13.06
C ASP A 218 17.20 15.97 14.44
N MET A 219 18.23 15.13 14.45
CA MET A 219 18.94 14.71 15.66
C MET A 219 19.57 15.88 16.43
N ALA A 220 20.06 16.90 15.73
CA ALA A 220 20.62 18.10 16.33
C ALA A 220 19.55 19.08 16.85
N GLY A 221 18.26 18.80 16.65
CA GLY A 221 17.16 19.70 16.98
C GLY A 221 17.12 20.97 16.14
N LEU A 222 17.93 21.04 15.07
CA LEU A 222 17.99 22.16 14.13
C LEU A 222 16.81 22.14 13.16
N ARG A 223 16.17 20.97 13.03
CA ARG A 223 14.96 20.75 12.26
C ARG A 223 14.01 19.92 13.10
N PRO A 224 12.82 20.42 13.49
CA PRO A 224 11.87 19.60 14.23
C PRO A 224 11.41 18.43 13.38
N GLN A 225 11.37 17.23 13.99
CA GLN A 225 10.75 16.07 13.39
C GLN A 225 9.27 16.37 13.18
N LEU A 226 8.90 16.70 11.95
CA LEU A 226 7.50 16.88 11.61
C LEU A 226 6.92 15.47 11.41
N PRO A 227 5.78 15.12 12.05
CA PRO A 227 4.95 14.06 11.48
C PRO A 227 4.72 14.42 10.02
N PHE A 228 4.89 13.47 9.11
CA PHE A 228 4.89 13.73 7.68
C PHE A 228 3.59 14.45 7.29
N GLN A 229 3.68 15.77 7.09
CA GLN A 229 2.51 16.65 6.90
C GLN A 229 1.99 16.63 5.46
N GLY A 230 2.08 15.50 4.76
CA GLY A 230 1.57 15.41 3.40
C GLY A 230 2.17 16.49 2.49
N LYS A 231 3.49 16.61 2.44
CA LYS A 231 4.14 17.20 1.28
C LYS A 231 4.84 16.07 0.58
N THR A 232 4.15 15.53 -0.42
CA THR A 232 4.77 14.72 -1.46
C THR A 232 6.00 15.44 -1.99
N CYS A 233 6.90 14.64 -2.51
CA CYS A 233 7.83 14.94 -3.57
C CYS A 233 7.22 15.84 -4.65
N ARG A 234 7.19 17.14 -4.38
CA ARG A 234 6.89 18.14 -5.39
C ARG A 234 8.13 18.25 -6.25
N ASN A 235 7.94 18.13 -7.56
CA ASN A 235 8.81 18.75 -8.55
C ASN A 235 9.11 20.19 -8.09
N ARG A 236 10.28 20.41 -7.48
CA ARG A 236 10.90 21.74 -7.53
C ARG A 236 11.33 21.89 -8.97
N LEU A 237 10.45 22.50 -9.77
CA LEU A 237 10.87 23.10 -11.02
C LEU A 237 12.08 23.98 -10.70
N ARG A 238 13.13 23.77 -11.50
CA ARG A 238 14.35 24.56 -11.53
C ARG A 238 14.03 26.05 -11.70
#